data_AF-A0A376U6X3-F1
#
_entry.id   AF-A0A376U6X3-F1
#
_cell.length_a   1.000
_cell.length_b   1.000
_cell.length_c   1.000
_cell.angle_alpha   90.00
_cell.angle_beta   90.00
_cell.angle_gamma   90.00
#
_symmetry.space_group_name_H-M   'P 1'
#
loop_
_entity.id
_entity.type
_entity.pdbx_description
1 polymer ?
#
loop_
_entity_poly.entity_id
_entity_poly.type
_entity_poly.pdbx_seq_one_letter_code
_entity_poly.pdbx_strand_id
1 'polypeptide(L)'
;MARWIAWAVQQNNGDVLVVCGGWHAPALAKMWRECPQDINTPELPSLADAITGCYLTPYSEKRLDVLAGYLSGMPAPVWQNWCWQWGLQQAGEQLLKTILTRLRQHKLPASTADMAAAHLHAMALAQLRGHTLPLRTDWLDAIAGSLIKEALNAPLPWSYRGVIHPDTDPILLTLIDTLAGDGFGKLAPSTPQPPLPKDVTCELERTAISLPAELTLNRFNPNGLAQSQVLHRLAILEIPGIVRQQGSTLTLAGNGEEHWKLTRPLSQHAALIEAACFGATLQEAARHKLEADMLDAGGIGSITTCLSQAAFSGSGVLQSTITGATHIINRPGKSICRNGPGAGSAICLMAAG
;
A
#
# COMPACT_ATOMS: atom_id res chain seq x y z
N MET A 1 -8.96 -23.50 -12.60
CA MET A 1 -7.50 -23.74 -12.40
C MET A 1 -7.15 -25.23 -12.52
N ALA A 2 -7.68 -26.14 -11.69
CA ALA A 2 -7.35 -27.58 -11.77
C ALA A 2 -7.58 -28.22 -13.16
N ARG A 3 -8.70 -27.92 -13.82
CA ARG A 3 -8.97 -28.35 -15.22
C ARG A 3 -7.91 -27.87 -16.23
N TRP A 4 -7.41 -26.65 -16.06
CA TRP A 4 -6.34 -26.10 -16.91
C TRP A 4 -5.00 -26.81 -16.71
N ILE A 5 -4.68 -27.21 -15.47
CA ILE A 5 -3.48 -28.00 -15.16
C ILE A 5 -3.60 -29.38 -15.82
N ALA A 6 -4.75 -30.06 -15.63
CA ALA A 6 -5.00 -31.37 -16.23
C ALA A 6 -4.92 -31.35 -17.76
N TRP A 7 -5.51 -30.33 -18.39
CA TRP A 7 -5.43 -30.12 -19.84
C TRP A 7 -3.99 -29.87 -20.32
N ALA A 8 -3.22 -29.03 -19.62
CA ALA A 8 -1.84 -28.72 -19.99
C ALA A 8 -0.93 -29.95 -19.91
N VAL A 9 -1.09 -30.78 -18.86
CA VAL A 9 -0.34 -32.04 -18.70
C VAL A 9 -0.66 -33.03 -19.82
N GLN A 10 -1.92 -33.11 -20.26
CA GLN A 10 -2.32 -33.98 -21.36
C GLN A 10 -1.74 -33.59 -22.72
N GLN A 11 -1.37 -32.32 -22.92
CA GLN A 11 -0.73 -31.91 -24.17
C GLN A 11 0.63 -32.60 -24.39
N ASN A 12 1.22 -33.17 -23.33
CA ASN A 12 2.48 -33.91 -23.37
C ASN A 12 3.63 -33.17 -24.09
N ASN A 13 3.62 -31.82 -24.00
CA ASN A 13 4.58 -30.93 -24.65
C ASN A 13 5.72 -30.50 -23.71
N GLY A 14 5.99 -31.28 -22.66
CA GLY A 14 7.04 -31.01 -21.66
C GLY A 14 6.50 -30.77 -20.26
N ASP A 15 7.39 -30.33 -19.37
CA ASP A 15 7.07 -30.09 -17.96
C ASP A 15 6.11 -28.92 -17.79
N VAL A 16 5.10 -29.10 -16.92
CA VAL A 16 4.10 -28.07 -16.60
C VAL A 16 4.45 -27.38 -15.28
N LEU A 17 4.82 -26.10 -15.35
CA LEU A 17 5.00 -25.26 -14.17
C LEU A 17 3.69 -24.53 -13.82
N VAL A 18 3.22 -24.68 -12.58
CA VAL A 18 2.02 -24.00 -12.08
C VAL A 18 2.42 -22.89 -11.11
N VAL A 19 2.15 -21.64 -11.48
CA VAL A 19 2.34 -20.48 -10.60
C VAL A 19 1.02 -20.15 -9.92
N CYS A 20 0.96 -20.31 -8.60
CA CYS A 20 -0.23 -20.04 -7.80
C CYS A 20 0.13 -19.56 -6.39
N GLY A 21 -0.81 -18.91 -5.71
CA GLY A 21 -0.63 -18.55 -4.29
C GLY A 21 -0.46 -19.80 -3.43
N GLY A 22 0.40 -19.74 -2.41
CA GLY A 22 0.77 -20.89 -1.58
C GLY A 22 -0.42 -21.61 -0.92
N TRP A 23 -1.50 -20.88 -0.63
CA TRP A 23 -2.74 -21.45 -0.10
C TRP A 23 -3.48 -22.36 -1.11
N HIS A 24 -3.36 -22.06 -2.41
CA HIS A 24 -3.96 -22.85 -3.48
C HIS A 24 -3.13 -24.08 -3.87
N ALA A 25 -1.81 -24.05 -3.65
CA ALA A 25 -0.90 -25.08 -4.16
C ALA A 25 -1.26 -26.52 -3.71
N PRO A 26 -1.56 -26.80 -2.42
CA PRO A 26 -1.93 -28.16 -1.99
C PRO A 26 -3.25 -28.63 -2.59
N ALA A 27 -4.24 -27.73 -2.67
CA ALA A 27 -5.55 -28.03 -3.24
C ALA A 27 -5.42 -28.32 -4.75
N LEU A 28 -4.70 -27.48 -5.48
CA LEU A 28 -4.45 -27.68 -6.90
C LEU A 28 -3.71 -28.99 -7.16
N ALA A 29 -2.65 -29.27 -6.41
CA ALA A 29 -1.85 -30.49 -6.52
C ALA A 29 -2.70 -31.77 -6.38
N LYS A 30 -3.73 -31.76 -5.53
CA LYS A 30 -4.69 -32.87 -5.42
C LYS A 30 -5.72 -32.85 -6.55
N MET A 31 -6.44 -31.74 -6.69
CA MET A 31 -7.64 -31.64 -7.53
C MET A 31 -7.36 -31.83 -9.03
N TRP A 32 -6.18 -31.47 -9.54
CA TRP A 32 -5.90 -31.62 -10.97
C TRP A 32 -5.83 -33.10 -11.39
N ARG A 33 -5.42 -34.00 -10.48
CA ARG A 33 -5.36 -35.45 -10.74
C ARG A 33 -6.74 -36.10 -10.74
N GLU A 34 -7.67 -35.51 -10.00
CA GLU A 34 -9.06 -35.95 -9.88
C GLU A 34 -9.95 -35.36 -11.00
N CYS A 35 -9.44 -34.38 -11.76
CA CYS A 35 -10.18 -33.80 -12.87
C CYS A 35 -10.38 -34.84 -13.98
N PRO A 36 -11.59 -34.91 -14.58
CA PRO A 36 -11.84 -35.69 -15.77
C PRO A 36 -10.83 -35.33 -16.86
N GLN A 37 -10.32 -36.35 -17.55
CA GLN A 37 -9.40 -36.14 -18.65
C GLN A 37 -10.18 -35.73 -19.90
N ASP A 38 -10.41 -34.42 -20.02
CA ASP A 38 -11.11 -33.82 -21.15
C ASP A 38 -10.10 -33.32 -22.18
N ILE A 39 -10.26 -33.76 -23.44
CA ILE A 39 -9.37 -33.38 -24.57
C ILE A 39 -9.56 -31.89 -24.91
N ASN A 40 -10.76 -31.38 -24.66
CA ASN A 40 -11.11 -30.02 -25.02
C ASN A 40 -10.43 -29.00 -24.10
N THR A 41 -9.95 -27.91 -24.71
CA THR A 41 -9.45 -26.76 -23.98
C THR A 41 -10.53 -26.25 -23.02
N PRO A 42 -10.25 -26.14 -21.71
CA PRO A 42 -11.22 -25.62 -20.76
C PRO A 42 -11.71 -24.23 -21.17
N GLU A 43 -13.01 -23.97 -21.04
CA GLU A 43 -13.57 -22.66 -21.32
C GLU A 43 -13.06 -21.61 -20.32
N LEU A 44 -12.83 -20.40 -20.83
CA LEU A 44 -12.60 -19.24 -19.97
C LEU A 44 -13.93 -18.86 -19.30
N PRO A 45 -13.92 -18.53 -18.00
CA PRO A 45 -15.13 -18.06 -17.33
C PRO A 45 -15.68 -16.82 -18.04
N SER A 46 -17.00 -16.76 -18.17
CA SER A 46 -17.70 -15.62 -18.79
C SER A 46 -17.34 -14.32 -18.08
N LEU A 47 -16.99 -13.29 -18.87
CA LEU A 47 -16.67 -11.95 -18.37
C LEU A 47 -17.92 -11.10 -18.12
N ALA A 48 -19.14 -11.62 -18.32
CA ALA A 48 -20.38 -10.86 -18.19
C ALA A 48 -20.54 -10.21 -16.80
N ASP A 49 -20.05 -10.88 -15.75
CA ASP A 49 -20.02 -10.38 -14.36
C ASP A 49 -18.60 -10.00 -13.91
N ALA A 50 -17.64 -9.89 -14.83
CA ALA A 50 -16.27 -9.58 -14.48
C ALA A 50 -16.15 -8.11 -14.03
N ILE A 51 -15.43 -7.93 -12.93
CA ILE A 51 -14.98 -6.61 -12.49
C ILE A 51 -14.06 -6.06 -13.59
N THR A 52 -14.57 -5.11 -14.37
CA THR A 52 -13.79 -4.36 -15.35
C THR A 52 -13.12 -3.16 -14.67
N GLY A 53 -11.99 -2.69 -15.21
CA GLY A 53 -11.26 -1.56 -14.62
C GLY A 53 -10.23 -1.95 -13.55
N CYS A 54 -9.65 -3.14 -13.63
CA CYS A 54 -8.46 -3.48 -12.84
C CYS A 54 -7.22 -2.78 -13.41
N TYR A 55 -6.59 -1.93 -12.60
CA TYR A 55 -5.39 -1.19 -13.00
C TYR A 55 -4.20 -1.57 -12.11
N LEU A 56 -3.02 -1.62 -12.71
CA LEU A 56 -1.80 -1.82 -11.95
C LEU A 56 -1.48 -0.54 -11.17
N THR A 57 -1.24 -0.69 -9.88
CA THR A 57 -0.80 0.40 -9.00
C THR A 57 0.67 0.17 -8.66
N PRO A 58 1.57 1.14 -8.86
CA PRO A 58 2.94 1.01 -8.41
C PRO A 58 3.00 1.13 -6.88
N TYR A 59 3.81 0.30 -6.23
CA TYR A 59 3.98 0.31 -4.78
C TYR A 59 5.42 0.63 -4.40
N SER A 60 5.60 1.25 -3.23
CA SER A 60 6.92 1.28 -2.59
C SER A 60 7.27 -0.09 -2.04
N GLU A 61 8.56 -0.38 -1.93
CA GLU A 61 9.03 -1.61 -1.28
C GLU A 61 8.49 -1.71 0.16
N LYS A 62 8.51 -0.60 0.92
CA LYS A 62 7.91 -0.59 2.27
C LYS A 62 6.44 -0.99 2.28
N ARG A 63 5.64 -0.55 1.30
CA ARG A 63 4.21 -0.90 1.23
C ARG A 63 3.99 -2.37 0.86
N LEU A 64 4.97 -3.05 0.26
CA LEU A 64 4.95 -4.49 0.03
C LEU A 64 5.30 -5.30 1.27
N ASP A 65 5.99 -4.70 2.25
CA ASP A 65 6.35 -5.37 3.48
C ASP A 65 5.12 -5.60 4.38
N VAL A 66 5.03 -6.81 4.92
CA VAL A 66 3.97 -7.26 5.84
C VAL A 66 3.88 -6.35 7.06
N LEU A 67 5.03 -5.82 7.52
CA LEU A 67 5.09 -4.95 8.69
C LEU A 67 4.49 -3.56 8.46
N ALA A 68 4.24 -3.17 7.21
CA ALA A 68 3.61 -1.90 6.83
C ALA A 68 2.13 -2.02 6.42
N GLY A 69 1.51 -3.19 6.64
CA GLY A 69 0.05 -3.37 6.49
C GLY A 69 -0.40 -4.19 5.28
N TYR A 70 0.50 -4.69 4.43
CA TYR A 70 0.11 -5.66 3.40
C TYR A 70 0.11 -7.09 3.99
N LEU A 71 -1.05 -7.55 4.49
CA LEU A 71 -1.18 -8.84 5.19
C LEU A 71 -0.76 -10.06 4.36
N SER A 72 -0.84 -9.97 3.03
CA SER A 72 -0.35 -10.99 2.08
C SER A 72 1.10 -10.76 1.65
N GLY A 73 1.78 -9.78 2.25
CA GLY A 73 2.98 -9.15 1.71
C GLY A 73 4.24 -9.99 1.65
N MET A 74 5.21 -9.44 0.94
CA MET A 74 6.51 -10.04 0.72
C MET A 74 7.47 -9.45 1.75
N PRO A 75 7.75 -10.14 2.86
CA PRO A 75 8.59 -9.56 3.90
C PRO A 75 10.02 -9.45 3.37
N ALA A 76 10.69 -8.32 3.66
CA ALA A 76 12.00 -7.98 3.12
C ALA A 76 12.09 -7.99 1.57
N PRO A 77 11.36 -7.12 0.85
CA PRO A 77 11.41 -7.06 -0.62
C PRO A 77 12.83 -6.92 -1.19
N VAL A 78 13.67 -6.13 -0.51
CA VAL A 78 15.08 -5.92 -0.91
C VAL A 78 15.87 -7.22 -0.89
N TRP A 79 15.67 -8.05 0.14
CA TRP A 79 16.30 -9.37 0.22
C TRP A 79 15.89 -10.25 -0.97
N GLN A 80 14.59 -10.29 -1.28
CA GLN A 80 14.08 -11.09 -2.40
C GLN A 80 14.67 -10.62 -3.73
N ASN A 81 14.77 -9.31 -3.92
CA ASN A 81 15.39 -8.74 -5.11
C ASN A 81 16.89 -9.09 -5.21
N TRP A 82 17.65 -9.04 -4.11
CA TRP A 82 19.05 -9.47 -4.13
C TRP A 82 19.21 -10.96 -4.44
N CYS A 83 18.38 -11.82 -3.84
CA CYS A 83 18.38 -13.25 -4.17
C CYS A 83 18.05 -13.51 -5.64
N TRP A 84 17.11 -12.77 -6.21
CA TRP A 84 16.76 -12.87 -7.63
C TRP A 84 17.92 -12.43 -8.53
N GLN A 85 18.56 -11.30 -8.23
CA GLN A 85 19.60 -10.73 -9.08
C GLN A 85 20.94 -11.46 -8.97
N TRP A 86 21.30 -11.92 -7.77
CA TRP A 86 22.66 -12.34 -7.42
C TRP A 86 22.74 -13.72 -6.77
N GLY A 87 21.61 -14.34 -6.44
CA GLY A 87 21.56 -15.60 -5.69
C GLY A 87 21.80 -15.43 -4.18
N LEU A 88 21.60 -16.52 -3.43
CA LEU A 88 21.58 -16.51 -1.96
C LEU A 88 22.92 -16.08 -1.33
N GLN A 89 24.04 -16.57 -1.86
CA GLN A 89 25.37 -16.30 -1.28
C GLN A 89 25.71 -14.81 -1.37
N GLN A 90 25.61 -14.23 -2.58
CA GLN A 90 25.91 -12.81 -2.81
C GLN A 90 24.89 -11.91 -2.12
N ALA A 91 23.61 -12.33 -2.00
CA ALA A 91 22.62 -11.60 -1.22
C ALA A 91 23.02 -11.48 0.26
N GLY A 92 23.59 -12.53 0.86
CA GLY A 92 24.12 -12.50 2.23
C GLY A 92 25.28 -11.52 2.41
N GLU A 93 26.23 -11.50 1.47
CA GLU A 93 27.35 -10.54 1.48
C GLU A 93 26.85 -9.09 1.37
N GLN A 94 25.88 -8.85 0.48
CA GLN A 94 25.27 -7.54 0.29
C GLN A 94 24.48 -7.09 1.51
N LEU A 95 23.78 -8.01 2.18
CA LEU A 95 23.10 -7.74 3.44
C LEU A 95 24.08 -7.24 4.50
N LEU A 96 25.14 -7.99 4.79
CA LEU A 96 26.13 -7.60 5.81
C LEU A 96 26.77 -6.24 5.50
N LYS A 97 27.17 -6.03 4.23
CA LYS A 97 27.76 -4.77 3.78
C LYS A 97 26.79 -3.59 3.97
N THR A 98 25.53 -3.77 3.58
CA THR A 98 24.51 -2.72 3.65
C THR A 98 24.17 -2.40 5.11
N ILE A 99 23.98 -3.44 5.95
CA ILE A 99 23.67 -3.28 7.37
C ILE A 99 24.81 -2.60 8.12
N LEU A 100 26.05 -3.03 7.93
CA LEU A 100 27.20 -2.35 8.55
C LEU A 100 27.27 -0.87 8.18
N THR A 101 26.99 -0.55 6.91
CA THR A 101 26.97 0.84 6.42
C THR A 101 25.87 1.65 7.08
N ARG A 102 24.63 1.11 7.13
CA ARG A 102 23.47 1.76 7.74
C ARG A 102 23.65 1.96 9.24
N LEU A 103 24.09 0.93 9.98
CA LEU A 103 24.35 1.03 11.41
C LEU A 103 25.36 2.13 11.73
N ARG A 104 26.45 2.25 10.95
CA ARG A 104 27.43 3.34 11.10
C ARG A 104 26.85 4.71 10.81
N GLN A 105 26.01 4.84 9.78
CA GLN A 105 25.31 6.10 9.47
C GLN A 105 24.39 6.53 10.63
N HIS A 106 23.75 5.57 11.28
CA HIS A 106 22.91 5.79 12.46
C HIS A 106 23.70 5.88 13.78
N LYS A 107 25.05 5.83 13.73
CA LYS A 107 25.94 5.82 14.91
C LYS A 107 25.63 4.70 15.91
N LEU A 108 25.12 3.57 15.42
CA LEU A 108 24.87 2.36 16.20
C LEU A 108 26.15 1.51 16.28
N PRO A 109 26.38 0.77 17.39
CA PRO A 109 27.58 -0.02 17.57
C PRO A 109 27.62 -1.19 16.58
N ALA A 110 28.59 -1.15 15.67
CA ALA A 110 28.85 -2.24 14.73
C ALA A 110 30.32 -2.21 14.26
N SER A 111 31.06 -3.26 14.60
CA SER A 111 32.43 -3.48 14.15
C SER A 111 32.49 -4.48 13.00
N THR A 112 33.64 -4.54 12.32
CA THR A 112 33.91 -5.60 11.33
C THR A 112 33.97 -6.98 11.99
N ALA A 113 34.40 -7.06 13.25
CA ALA A 113 34.38 -8.30 14.03
C ALA A 113 32.95 -8.79 14.29
N ASP A 114 32.01 -7.87 14.57
CA ASP A 114 30.59 -8.24 14.75
C ASP A 114 29.99 -8.78 13.44
N MET A 115 30.38 -8.24 12.28
CA MET A 115 29.94 -8.77 10.98
C MET A 115 30.53 -10.16 10.69
N ALA A 116 31.79 -10.40 11.06
CA ALA A 116 32.39 -11.72 10.94
C ALA A 116 31.70 -12.74 11.85
N ALA A 117 31.37 -12.34 13.08
CA ALA A 117 30.59 -13.17 14.00
C ALA A 117 29.18 -13.47 13.45
N ALA A 118 28.48 -12.46 12.93
CA ALA A 118 27.18 -12.64 12.28
C ALA A 118 27.25 -13.58 11.06
N HIS A 119 28.31 -13.50 10.25
CA HIS A 119 28.52 -14.42 9.13
C HIS A 119 28.68 -15.87 9.61
N LEU A 120 29.59 -16.12 10.55
CA LEU A 120 29.80 -17.47 11.11
C LEU A 120 28.53 -18.01 11.78
N HIS A 121 27.82 -17.16 12.51
CA HIS A 121 26.57 -17.51 13.17
C HIS A 121 25.48 -17.86 12.14
N ALA A 122 25.35 -17.11 11.04
CA ALA A 122 24.39 -17.42 9.98
C ALA A 122 24.71 -18.77 9.30
N MET A 123 25.98 -19.07 9.05
CA MET A 123 26.41 -20.37 8.53
C MET A 123 26.05 -21.51 9.47
N ALA A 124 26.30 -21.35 10.76
CA ALA A 124 25.95 -22.35 11.77
C ALA A 124 24.43 -22.56 11.89
N LEU A 125 23.65 -21.48 11.87
CA LEU A 125 22.19 -21.55 11.88
C LEU A 125 21.64 -22.26 10.65
N ALA A 126 22.20 -21.97 9.47
CA ALA A 126 21.83 -22.65 8.23
C ALA A 126 22.06 -24.17 8.35
N GLN A 127 23.22 -24.59 8.85
CA GLN A 127 23.54 -25.99 9.07
C GLN A 127 22.59 -26.66 10.07
N LEU A 128 22.33 -26.01 11.21
CA LEU A 128 21.40 -26.51 12.23
C LEU A 128 19.97 -26.66 11.71
N ARG A 129 19.55 -25.79 10.78
CA ARG A 129 18.22 -25.80 10.16
C ARG A 129 18.14 -26.65 8.88
N GLY A 130 19.25 -27.26 8.46
CA GLY A 130 19.31 -28.11 7.27
C GLY A 130 19.30 -27.34 5.95
N HIS A 131 19.66 -26.05 5.96
CA HIS A 131 19.79 -25.24 4.76
C HIS A 131 21.21 -25.37 4.17
N THR A 132 21.31 -25.51 2.84
CA THR A 132 22.61 -25.53 2.14
C THR A 132 23.32 -24.18 2.23
N LEU A 133 22.56 -23.09 2.20
CA LEU A 133 23.02 -21.72 2.35
C LEU A 133 22.08 -20.99 3.31
N PRO A 134 22.55 -19.96 4.06
CA PRO A 134 21.70 -19.23 4.97
C PRO A 134 20.59 -18.53 4.22
N LEU A 135 19.38 -18.74 4.71
CA LEU A 135 18.20 -18.05 4.27
C LEU A 135 18.03 -16.75 5.06
N ARG A 136 17.05 -15.94 4.66
CA ARG A 136 16.75 -14.65 5.28
C ARG A 136 16.70 -14.71 6.81
N THR A 137 15.95 -15.67 7.37
CA THR A 137 15.77 -15.78 8.82
C THR A 137 17.08 -16.15 9.53
N ASP A 138 17.96 -16.93 8.90
CA ASP A 138 19.27 -17.27 9.47
C ASP A 138 20.13 -16.03 9.60
N TRP A 139 20.13 -15.17 8.58
CA TRP A 139 20.83 -13.88 8.64
C TRP A 139 20.26 -12.94 9.71
N LEU A 140 18.94 -12.82 9.76
CA LEU A 140 18.26 -11.96 10.73
C LEU A 140 18.59 -12.36 12.17
N ASP A 141 18.45 -13.65 12.48
CA ASP A 141 18.75 -14.20 13.81
C ASP A 141 20.24 -14.11 14.14
N ALA A 142 21.11 -14.36 13.17
CA ALA A 142 22.55 -14.25 13.36
C ALA A 142 23.02 -12.82 13.66
N ILE A 143 22.47 -11.82 12.95
CA ILE A 143 22.76 -10.41 13.21
C ILE A 143 22.25 -10.01 14.59
N ALA A 144 20.99 -10.34 14.92
CA ALA A 144 20.43 -10.06 16.23
C ALA A 144 21.29 -10.67 17.35
N GLY A 145 21.62 -11.96 17.26
CA GLY A 145 22.41 -12.66 18.27
C GLY A 145 23.88 -12.27 18.34
N SER A 146 24.44 -11.63 17.31
CA SER A 146 25.85 -11.20 17.30
C SER A 146 26.04 -9.76 17.73
N LEU A 147 25.08 -8.88 17.42
CA LEU A 147 25.19 -7.44 17.68
C LEU A 147 24.54 -7.02 18.99
N ILE A 148 23.47 -7.70 19.41
CA ILE A 148 22.71 -7.33 20.61
C ILE A 148 23.23 -8.14 21.79
N LYS A 149 23.92 -7.44 22.70
CA LYS A 149 24.60 -8.05 23.86
C LYS A 149 23.76 -8.03 25.13
N GLU A 150 22.67 -7.27 25.11
CA GLU A 150 21.76 -7.08 26.24
C GLU A 150 20.46 -7.84 26.01
N ALA A 151 19.63 -7.93 27.07
CA ALA A 151 18.32 -8.55 26.95
C ALA A 151 17.40 -7.69 26.06
N LEU A 152 16.68 -8.35 25.15
CA LEU A 152 15.69 -7.69 24.32
C LEU A 152 14.47 -7.30 25.16
N ASN A 153 14.04 -6.04 25.05
CA ASN A 153 12.82 -5.53 25.68
C ASN A 153 11.55 -5.84 24.88
N ALA A 154 11.70 -6.33 23.66
CA ALA A 154 10.62 -6.69 22.75
C ALA A 154 10.97 -7.96 21.95
N PRO A 155 9.97 -8.75 21.52
CA PRO A 155 10.22 -9.90 20.64
C PRO A 155 10.80 -9.46 19.29
N LEU A 156 11.54 -10.37 18.64
CA LEU A 156 12.10 -10.13 17.31
C LEU A 156 11.00 -9.77 16.31
N PRO A 157 11.13 -8.72 15.49
CA PRO A 157 10.06 -8.26 14.60
C PRO A 157 9.55 -9.31 13.60
N TRP A 158 10.39 -10.28 13.22
CA TRP A 158 10.03 -11.37 12.31
C TRP A 158 9.45 -12.60 13.02
N SER A 159 9.23 -12.55 14.34
CA SER A 159 8.66 -13.66 15.12
C SER A 159 7.15 -13.56 15.35
N TYR A 160 6.52 -12.43 15.04
CA TYR A 160 5.09 -12.19 15.20
C TYR A 160 4.51 -11.44 14.00
N ARG A 161 3.18 -11.33 13.95
CA ARG A 161 2.46 -10.50 12.97
C ARG A 161 1.91 -9.25 13.64
N GLY A 162 2.03 -8.12 12.98
CA GLY A 162 1.44 -6.86 13.44
C GLY A 162 2.44 -5.71 13.40
N VAL A 163 2.05 -4.61 14.04
CA VAL A 163 2.87 -3.40 14.15
C VAL A 163 4.09 -3.69 15.02
N ILE A 164 5.25 -3.16 14.60
CA ILE A 164 6.50 -3.30 15.33
C ILE A 164 6.35 -2.69 16.73
N HIS A 165 6.76 -3.44 17.76
CA HIS A 165 6.70 -2.99 19.15
C HIS A 165 7.52 -1.70 19.36
N PRO A 166 7.01 -0.69 20.08
CA PRO A 166 7.73 0.57 20.32
C PRO A 166 9.12 0.39 20.95
N ASP A 167 9.26 -0.60 21.83
CA ASP A 167 10.51 -0.92 22.53
C ASP A 167 11.47 -1.83 21.74
N THR A 168 11.28 -1.93 20.41
CA THR A 168 12.18 -2.71 19.55
C THR A 168 13.55 -2.04 19.47
N ASP A 169 14.61 -2.85 19.61
CA ASP A 169 15.99 -2.38 19.57
C ASP A 169 16.32 -1.62 18.27
N PRO A 170 17.04 -0.47 18.32
CA PRO A 170 17.39 0.32 17.14
C PRO A 170 18.15 -0.44 16.04
N ILE A 171 18.95 -1.45 16.40
CA ILE A 171 19.66 -2.31 15.43
C ILE A 171 18.64 -3.16 14.66
N LEU A 172 17.63 -3.71 15.34
CA LEU A 172 16.55 -4.48 14.70
C LEU A 172 15.69 -3.59 13.80
N LEU A 173 15.37 -2.37 14.25
CA LEU A 173 14.66 -1.39 13.42
C LEU A 173 15.44 -1.05 12.16
N THR A 174 16.75 -0.82 12.28
CA THR A 174 17.63 -0.55 11.12
C THR A 174 17.66 -1.74 10.15
N LEU A 175 17.69 -2.96 10.67
CA LEU A 175 17.69 -4.19 9.88
C LEU A 175 16.38 -4.37 9.10
N ILE A 176 15.25 -4.20 9.77
CA ILE A 176 13.92 -4.26 9.12
C ILE A 176 13.79 -3.14 8.09
N ASP A 177 14.15 -1.90 8.42
CA ASP A 177 14.03 -0.77 7.50
C ASP A 177 14.89 -0.94 6.25
N THR A 178 16.12 -1.45 6.41
CA THR A 178 17.03 -1.75 5.29
C THR A 178 16.44 -2.79 4.35
N LEU A 179 15.78 -3.81 4.91
CA LEU A 179 15.20 -4.90 4.14
C LEU A 179 13.83 -4.56 3.53
N ALA A 180 13.09 -3.66 4.18
CA ALA A 180 11.86 -3.08 3.65
C ALA A 180 12.14 -2.16 2.46
N GLY A 181 13.32 -1.54 2.40
CA GLY A 181 13.80 -0.75 1.28
C GLY A 181 13.16 0.63 1.15
N ASP A 182 13.61 1.39 0.16
CA ASP A 182 13.10 2.73 -0.17
C ASP A 182 12.75 2.87 -1.66
N GLY A 183 12.85 1.77 -2.41
CA GLY A 183 12.51 1.71 -3.82
C GLY A 183 11.02 1.93 -4.09
N PHE A 184 10.73 2.33 -5.32
CA PHE A 184 9.36 2.51 -5.80
C PHE A 184 9.19 1.85 -7.16
N GLY A 185 8.14 1.05 -7.30
CA GLY A 185 7.81 0.35 -8.54
C GLY A 185 7.53 1.34 -9.68
N LYS A 186 7.89 0.94 -10.90
CA LYS A 186 7.61 1.71 -12.11
C LYS A 186 6.74 0.89 -13.04
N LEU A 187 5.69 1.51 -13.55
CA LEU A 187 4.86 0.92 -14.60
C LEU A 187 5.48 1.20 -15.97
N ALA A 188 5.23 0.30 -16.93
CA ALA A 188 5.61 0.56 -18.31
C ALA A 188 4.79 1.74 -18.86
N PRO A 189 5.33 2.56 -19.78
CA PRO A 189 4.61 3.71 -20.34
C PRO A 189 3.28 3.34 -21.03
N SER A 190 3.18 2.12 -21.56
CA SER A 190 1.98 1.60 -22.23
C SER A 190 0.98 0.93 -21.29
N THR A 191 1.25 0.88 -19.97
CA THR A 191 0.32 0.27 -19.01
C THR A 191 -0.97 1.09 -18.95
N PRO A 192 -2.15 0.48 -19.20
CA PRO A 192 -3.42 1.16 -19.07
C PRO A 192 -3.59 1.76 -17.67
N GLN A 193 -4.06 2.99 -17.62
CA GLN A 193 -4.32 3.72 -16.37
C GLN A 193 -5.81 4.06 -16.23
N PRO A 194 -6.31 4.23 -15.00
CA PRO A 194 -7.64 4.76 -14.81
C PRO A 194 -7.74 6.20 -15.35
N PRO A 195 -8.95 6.71 -15.59
CA PRO A 195 -9.15 8.06 -16.10
C PRO A 195 -8.74 9.16 -15.10
N LEU A 196 -8.86 8.93 -13.79
CA LEU A 196 -8.68 9.96 -12.75
C LEU A 196 -7.29 10.65 -12.78
N PRO A 197 -6.13 9.96 -12.86
CA PRO A 197 -4.83 10.63 -12.99
C PRO A 197 -4.75 11.64 -14.14
N LYS A 198 -5.38 11.32 -15.28
CA LYS A 198 -5.41 12.21 -16.45
C LYS A 198 -6.31 13.43 -16.18
N ASP A 199 -7.49 13.21 -15.60
CA ASP A 199 -8.41 14.28 -15.22
C ASP A 199 -7.78 15.27 -14.22
N VAL A 200 -7.09 14.75 -13.20
CA VAL A 200 -6.34 15.58 -12.25
C VAL A 200 -5.26 16.42 -12.93
N THR A 201 -4.55 15.85 -13.90
CA THR A 201 -3.56 16.61 -14.68
C THR A 201 -4.22 17.76 -15.44
N CYS A 202 -5.36 17.50 -16.11
CA CYS A 202 -6.12 18.53 -16.81
C CYS A 202 -6.67 19.61 -15.86
N GLU A 203 -7.14 19.26 -14.66
CA GLU A 203 -7.63 20.23 -13.66
C GLU A 203 -6.51 21.11 -13.10
N LEU A 204 -5.32 20.54 -12.86
CA LEU A 204 -4.14 21.31 -12.44
C LEU A 204 -3.69 22.28 -13.54
N GLU A 205 -3.67 21.84 -14.80
CA GLU A 205 -3.36 22.70 -15.96
C GLU A 205 -4.40 23.82 -16.12
N ARG A 206 -5.70 23.48 -16.05
CA ARG A 206 -6.82 24.44 -16.14
C ARG A 206 -6.73 25.53 -15.07
N THR A 207 -6.24 25.20 -13.89
CA THR A 207 -6.09 26.12 -12.76
C THR A 207 -4.69 26.71 -12.61
N ALA A 208 -3.79 26.45 -13.57
CA ALA A 208 -2.40 26.89 -13.56
C ALA A 208 -1.64 26.53 -12.27
N ILE A 209 -1.97 25.40 -11.65
CA ILE A 209 -1.28 24.88 -10.47
C ILE A 209 -0.11 24.00 -10.94
N SER A 210 1.09 24.34 -10.49
CA SER A 210 2.30 23.53 -10.70
C SER A 210 2.77 22.90 -9.40
N LEU A 211 3.44 21.75 -9.50
CA LEU A 211 3.96 20.96 -8.39
C LEU A 211 5.46 20.71 -8.62
N PRO A 212 6.35 20.97 -7.65
CA PRO A 212 6.10 21.49 -6.29
C PRO A 212 5.93 23.03 -6.25
N ALA A 213 5.16 23.54 -5.28
CA ALA A 213 4.95 24.98 -5.09
C ALA A 213 4.45 25.30 -3.66
N GLU A 214 4.63 26.54 -3.23
CA GLU A 214 3.88 27.13 -2.11
C GLU A 214 2.93 28.20 -2.67
N LEU A 215 1.64 28.05 -2.41
CA LEU A 215 0.59 28.91 -2.97
C LEU A 215 -0.14 29.66 -1.87
N THR A 216 -0.34 30.96 -2.09
CA THR A 216 -1.25 31.78 -1.30
C THR A 216 -2.44 32.11 -2.17
N LEU A 217 -3.62 31.61 -1.81
CA LEU A 217 -4.84 31.72 -2.58
C LEU A 217 -5.82 32.64 -1.86
N ASN A 218 -6.63 33.38 -2.62
CA ASN A 218 -7.77 34.11 -2.08
C ASN A 218 -9.07 33.60 -2.72
N ARG A 219 -9.93 32.96 -1.93
CA ARG A 219 -11.17 32.34 -2.37
C ARG A 219 -12.25 33.34 -2.82
N PHE A 220 -12.10 34.62 -2.52
CA PHE A 220 -13.01 35.65 -2.99
C PHE A 220 -12.72 36.06 -4.44
N ASN A 221 -11.54 35.73 -4.95
CA ASN A 221 -11.20 35.90 -6.36
C ASN A 221 -11.60 34.64 -7.13
N PRO A 222 -12.24 34.74 -8.33
CA PRO A 222 -12.68 33.58 -9.10
C PRO A 222 -11.58 32.55 -9.40
N ASN A 223 -10.38 33.02 -9.76
CA ASN A 223 -9.24 32.14 -10.01
C ASN A 223 -8.75 31.44 -8.72
N GLY A 224 -8.67 32.19 -7.61
CA GLY A 224 -8.27 31.63 -6.32
C GLY A 224 -9.30 30.65 -5.76
N LEU A 225 -10.59 30.87 -6.01
CA LEU A 225 -11.67 29.92 -5.72
C LEU A 225 -11.50 28.63 -6.51
N ALA A 226 -11.28 28.71 -7.82
CA ALA A 226 -11.09 27.54 -8.66
C ALA A 226 -9.86 26.71 -8.24
N GLN A 227 -8.75 27.37 -7.91
CA GLN A 227 -7.54 26.73 -7.38
C GLN A 227 -7.80 26.07 -6.02
N SER A 228 -8.47 26.78 -5.11
CA SER A 228 -8.84 26.27 -3.80
C SER A 228 -9.71 25.02 -3.91
N GLN A 229 -10.73 25.02 -4.78
CA GLN A 229 -11.61 23.86 -5.00
C GLN A 229 -10.84 22.62 -5.48
N VAL A 230 -9.90 22.78 -6.42
CA VAL A 230 -9.07 21.65 -6.89
C VAL A 230 -8.20 21.09 -5.76
N LEU A 231 -7.55 21.95 -4.98
CA LEU A 231 -6.71 21.51 -3.86
C LEU A 231 -7.50 20.84 -2.74
N HIS A 232 -8.70 21.35 -2.43
CA HIS A 232 -9.59 20.71 -1.46
C HIS A 232 -10.09 19.34 -1.95
N ARG A 233 -10.41 19.19 -3.24
CA ARG A 233 -10.78 17.87 -3.82
C ARG A 233 -9.63 16.86 -3.70
N LEU A 234 -8.39 17.29 -3.97
CA LEU A 234 -7.21 16.44 -3.80
C LEU A 234 -6.94 16.10 -2.32
N ALA A 235 -7.20 17.03 -1.41
CA ALA A 235 -7.08 16.81 0.03
C ALA A 235 -8.14 15.84 0.57
N ILE A 236 -9.38 15.91 0.07
CA ILE A 236 -10.47 14.97 0.39
C ILE A 236 -10.13 13.54 -0.05
N LEU A 237 -9.50 13.40 -1.22
CA LEU A 237 -8.99 12.12 -1.71
C LEU A 237 -7.70 11.66 -1.00
N GLU A 238 -7.23 12.40 0.01
CA GLU A 238 -6.03 12.13 0.79
C GLU A 238 -4.77 11.96 -0.08
N ILE A 239 -4.70 12.69 -1.20
CA ILE A 239 -3.59 12.58 -2.14
C ILE A 239 -2.29 13.11 -1.49
N PRO A 240 -1.24 12.27 -1.36
CA PRO A 240 -0.01 12.68 -0.70
C PRO A 240 0.64 13.90 -1.36
N GLY A 241 1.15 14.79 -0.53
CA GLY A 241 1.87 15.98 -0.97
C GLY A 241 1.04 17.24 -1.18
N ILE A 242 -0.27 17.19 -0.87
CA ILE A 242 -1.17 18.35 -0.89
C ILE A 242 -1.51 18.73 0.56
N VAL A 243 -0.87 19.77 1.10
CA VAL A 243 -1.01 20.14 2.52
C VAL A 243 -1.45 21.59 2.65
N ARG A 244 -2.57 21.80 3.34
CA ARG A 244 -3.01 23.14 3.75
C ARG A 244 -2.28 23.54 5.03
N GLN A 245 -1.50 24.63 4.97
CA GLN A 245 -0.76 25.16 6.12
C GLN A 245 -1.60 26.15 6.93
N GLN A 246 -2.41 26.98 6.27
CA GLN A 246 -3.23 28.00 6.92
C GLN A 246 -4.55 28.20 6.18
N GLY A 247 -5.58 28.61 6.92
CA GLY A 247 -6.87 29.04 6.40
C GLY A 247 -8.04 28.66 7.32
N SER A 248 -9.17 29.35 7.16
CA SER A 248 -10.39 29.11 7.94
C SER A 248 -10.97 27.71 7.68
N THR A 249 -11.52 27.06 8.71
CA THR A 249 -12.30 25.80 8.57
C THR A 249 -13.73 26.01 8.09
N LEU A 250 -14.17 27.27 7.97
CA LEU A 250 -15.48 27.63 7.44
C LEU A 250 -15.32 28.47 6.16
N THR A 251 -16.05 28.10 5.11
CA THR A 251 -15.98 28.69 3.76
C THR A 251 -16.25 30.19 3.71
N LEU A 252 -17.11 30.69 4.60
CA LEU A 252 -17.49 32.11 4.65
C LEU A 252 -16.79 32.90 5.77
N ALA A 253 -15.95 32.27 6.59
CA ALA A 253 -15.27 32.95 7.71
C ALA A 253 -13.83 33.37 7.37
N GLY A 254 -13.36 34.47 7.96
CA GLY A 254 -12.01 35.01 7.75
C GLY A 254 -11.83 35.78 6.43
N ASN A 255 -10.58 36.13 6.11
CA ASN A 255 -10.19 37.04 5.02
C ASN A 255 -10.12 36.39 3.61
N GLY A 256 -10.54 35.14 3.46
CA GLY A 256 -10.48 34.47 2.16
C GLY A 256 -9.18 33.73 1.87
N GLU A 257 -8.15 33.92 2.70
CA GLU A 257 -6.80 33.45 2.39
C GLU A 257 -6.54 32.01 2.81
N GLU A 258 -5.84 31.28 1.95
CA GLU A 258 -5.37 29.93 2.21
C GLU A 258 -3.90 29.80 1.79
N HIS A 259 -3.11 29.15 2.64
CA HIS A 259 -1.72 28.83 2.33
C HIS A 259 -1.57 27.33 2.14
N TRP A 260 -1.01 26.93 1.01
CA TRP A 260 -0.86 25.55 0.60
C TRP A 260 0.60 25.23 0.31
N LYS A 261 1.09 24.12 0.85
CA LYS A 261 2.37 23.52 0.52
C LYS A 261 2.14 22.30 -0.35
N LEU A 262 2.65 22.36 -1.57
CA LEU A 262 2.43 21.35 -2.60
C LEU A 262 3.74 20.68 -2.98
N THR A 263 3.75 19.36 -2.96
CA THR A 263 4.92 18.51 -3.25
C THR A 263 4.52 17.36 -4.18
N ARG A 264 5.52 16.71 -4.78
CA ARG A 264 5.31 15.57 -5.70
C ARG A 264 6.02 14.31 -5.17
N PRO A 265 5.51 13.70 -4.08
CA PRO A 265 6.06 12.45 -3.58
C PRO A 265 5.79 11.30 -4.57
N LEU A 266 6.65 10.27 -4.56
CA LEU A 266 6.52 9.12 -5.48
C LEU A 266 5.20 8.36 -5.30
N SER A 267 4.66 8.33 -4.08
CA SER A 267 3.39 7.69 -3.74
C SER A 267 2.15 8.42 -4.30
N GLN A 268 2.29 9.65 -4.78
CA GLN A 268 1.17 10.46 -5.26
C GLN A 268 0.44 9.80 -6.43
N HIS A 269 1.17 9.25 -7.39
CA HIS A 269 0.58 8.57 -8.56
C HIS A 269 -0.17 7.30 -8.17
N ALA A 270 0.38 6.52 -7.23
CA ALA A 270 -0.28 5.32 -6.72
C ALA A 270 -1.59 5.66 -6.00
N ALA A 271 -1.57 6.69 -5.14
CA ALA A 271 -2.78 7.16 -4.46
C ALA A 271 -3.86 7.64 -5.43
N LEU A 272 -3.48 8.27 -6.55
CA LEU A 272 -4.43 8.67 -7.60
C LEU A 272 -5.07 7.47 -8.31
N ILE A 273 -4.30 6.40 -8.57
CA ILE A 273 -4.85 5.16 -9.15
C ILE A 273 -5.82 4.51 -8.16
N GLU A 274 -5.48 4.49 -6.87
CA GLU A 274 -6.34 3.94 -5.82
C GLU A 274 -7.62 4.75 -5.65
N ALA A 275 -7.52 6.09 -5.65
CA ALA A 275 -8.66 6.99 -5.55
C ALA A 275 -9.62 6.90 -6.76
N ALA A 276 -9.18 6.32 -7.89
CA ALA A 276 -10.03 6.12 -9.06
C ALA A 276 -11.21 5.17 -8.79
N CYS A 277 -11.17 4.39 -7.70
CA CYS A 277 -12.32 3.59 -7.26
C CYS A 277 -13.53 4.46 -6.89
N PHE A 278 -13.32 5.73 -6.54
CA PHE A 278 -14.38 6.68 -6.20
C PHE A 278 -14.94 7.42 -7.42
N GLY A 279 -14.27 7.45 -8.57
CA GLY A 279 -14.80 8.16 -9.75
C GLY A 279 -13.79 8.39 -10.85
N ALA A 280 -14.29 8.72 -12.05
CA ALA A 280 -13.45 8.97 -13.22
C ALA A 280 -12.90 10.41 -13.27
N THR A 281 -13.59 11.35 -12.64
CA THR A 281 -13.19 12.76 -12.54
C THR A 281 -12.87 13.14 -11.09
N LEU A 282 -12.03 14.15 -10.88
CA LEU A 282 -11.63 14.65 -9.57
C LEU A 282 -12.85 15.12 -8.75
N GLN A 283 -13.82 15.75 -9.40
CA GLN A 283 -15.04 16.20 -8.74
C GLN A 283 -15.90 15.02 -8.27
N GLU A 284 -16.12 14.01 -9.14
CA GLU A 284 -16.90 12.82 -8.78
C GLU A 284 -16.22 12.00 -7.69
N ALA A 285 -14.91 11.77 -7.83
CA ALA A 285 -14.13 10.99 -6.87
C ALA A 285 -14.15 11.64 -5.50
N ALA A 286 -13.90 12.96 -5.41
CA ALA A 286 -13.96 13.67 -4.13
C ALA A 286 -15.37 13.64 -3.51
N ARG A 287 -16.42 13.75 -4.33
CA ARG A 287 -17.81 13.64 -3.85
C ARG A 287 -18.10 12.26 -3.29
N HIS A 288 -17.83 11.19 -4.03
CA HIS A 288 -18.12 9.83 -3.57
C HIS A 288 -17.27 9.44 -2.36
N LYS A 289 -16.02 9.92 -2.27
CA LYS A 289 -15.18 9.75 -1.07
C LYS A 289 -15.81 10.42 0.15
N LEU A 290 -16.25 11.67 0.04
CA LEU A 290 -16.98 12.34 1.13
C LEU A 290 -18.26 11.59 1.53
N GLU A 291 -19.04 11.13 0.56
CA GLU A 291 -20.27 10.37 0.84
C GLU A 291 -19.97 9.07 1.60
N ALA A 292 -18.91 8.35 1.21
CA ALA A 292 -18.45 7.17 1.92
C ALA A 292 -18.00 7.52 3.35
N ASP A 293 -17.18 8.55 3.52
CA ASP A 293 -16.68 8.99 4.83
C ASP A 293 -17.83 9.44 5.75
N MET A 294 -18.86 10.09 5.21
CA MET A 294 -20.05 10.49 5.96
C MET A 294 -20.90 9.30 6.42
N LEU A 295 -20.97 8.23 5.63
CA LEU A 295 -21.69 7.01 6.00
C LEU A 295 -20.96 6.23 7.11
N ASP A 296 -19.63 6.25 7.10
CA ASP A 296 -18.79 5.61 8.11
C ASP A 296 -18.64 6.45 9.38
N ALA A 297 -18.83 7.77 9.27
CA ALA A 297 -18.67 8.70 10.36
C ALA A 297 -19.80 8.61 11.42
N GLY A 298 -19.41 8.33 12.66
CA GLY A 298 -20.28 8.49 13.83
C GLY A 298 -20.19 9.90 14.42
N GLY A 299 -21.34 10.56 14.62
CA GLY A 299 -21.44 11.79 15.41
C GLY A 299 -21.55 13.09 14.60
N ILE A 300 -21.98 14.17 15.26
CA ILE A 300 -22.29 15.47 14.62
C ILE A 300 -21.01 16.20 14.15
N GLY A 301 -19.90 16.04 14.89
CA GLY A 301 -18.64 16.72 14.59
C GLY A 301 -18.06 16.32 13.22
N SER A 302 -18.01 15.03 12.93
CA SER A 302 -17.53 14.49 11.66
C SER A 302 -18.42 14.89 10.48
N ILE A 303 -19.74 14.85 10.65
CA ILE A 303 -20.70 15.36 9.65
C ILE A 303 -20.44 16.85 9.36
N THR A 304 -20.20 17.65 10.39
CA THR A 304 -19.89 19.09 10.23
C THR A 304 -18.60 19.29 9.44
N THR A 305 -17.57 18.48 9.71
CA THR A 305 -16.32 18.48 8.94
C THR A 305 -16.55 18.11 7.47
N CYS A 306 -17.27 17.03 7.18
CA CYS A 306 -17.58 16.62 5.80
C CYS A 306 -18.39 17.68 5.05
N LEU A 307 -19.37 18.33 5.72
CA LEU A 307 -20.12 19.43 5.14
C LEU A 307 -19.23 20.64 4.82
N SER A 308 -18.29 20.97 5.72
CA SER A 308 -17.33 22.04 5.47
C SER A 308 -16.45 21.74 4.24
N GLN A 309 -15.95 20.49 4.14
CA GLN A 309 -15.14 20.03 3.01
C GLN A 309 -15.92 20.05 1.70
N ALA A 310 -17.18 19.61 1.69
CA ALA A 310 -18.05 19.64 0.52
C ALA A 310 -18.26 21.08 0.00
N ALA A 311 -18.40 22.04 0.92
CA ALA A 311 -18.53 23.45 0.58
C ALA A 311 -17.23 24.02 -0.01
N PHE A 312 -16.06 23.65 0.53
CA PHE A 312 -14.76 24.05 -0.01
C PHE A 312 -14.43 23.42 -1.35
N SER A 313 -14.84 22.17 -1.60
CA SER A 313 -14.60 21.47 -2.87
C SER A 313 -15.48 21.94 -4.02
N GLY A 314 -16.40 22.89 -3.78
CA GLY A 314 -17.37 23.36 -4.78
C GLY A 314 -18.32 22.26 -5.24
N SER A 315 -18.50 21.22 -4.43
CA SER A 315 -19.44 20.14 -4.73
C SER A 315 -20.84 20.67 -4.44
N GLY A 316 -21.70 20.80 -5.45
CA GLY A 316 -23.09 21.31 -5.33
C GLY A 316 -24.04 20.42 -4.52
N VAL A 317 -23.54 19.69 -3.53
CA VAL A 317 -24.20 18.60 -2.82
C VAL A 317 -24.78 19.09 -1.50
N LEU A 318 -25.37 20.28 -1.49
CA LEU A 318 -26.14 20.72 -0.32
C LEU A 318 -27.52 20.06 -0.29
N GLN A 319 -28.10 19.67 -1.43
CA GLN A 319 -29.49 19.16 -1.43
C GLN A 319 -29.63 17.67 -1.07
N SER A 320 -28.78 16.78 -1.63
CA SER A 320 -28.89 15.33 -1.38
C SER A 320 -28.24 14.89 -0.05
N THR A 321 -27.15 15.54 0.35
CA THR A 321 -26.41 15.21 1.58
C THR A 321 -27.16 15.58 2.86
N ILE A 322 -27.94 16.67 2.85
CA ILE A 322 -28.79 17.04 3.99
C ILE A 322 -29.89 16.00 4.23
N THR A 323 -30.42 15.38 3.16
CA THR A 323 -31.45 14.33 3.24
C THR A 323 -30.88 13.03 3.84
N GLY A 324 -29.63 12.69 3.54
CA GLY A 324 -28.92 11.56 4.16
C GLY A 324 -28.56 11.81 5.63
N ALA A 325 -28.04 13.00 5.95
CA ALA A 325 -27.66 13.38 7.31
C ALA A 325 -28.87 13.44 8.27
N THR A 326 -30.03 13.95 7.81
CA THR A 326 -31.28 13.95 8.59
C THR A 326 -31.79 12.53 8.89
N HIS A 327 -31.53 11.56 8.02
CA HIS A 327 -31.88 10.16 8.25
C HIS A 327 -30.95 9.45 9.25
N ILE A 328 -29.67 9.85 9.31
CA ILE A 328 -28.67 9.31 10.24
C ILE A 328 -28.87 9.88 11.66
N ILE A 329 -29.22 11.17 11.77
CA ILE A 329 -29.53 11.82 13.06
C ILE A 329 -30.75 11.19 13.77
N ASN A 330 -31.64 10.53 13.02
CA ASN A 330 -32.88 9.93 13.55
C ASN A 330 -32.84 8.42 13.81
N ARG A 331 -31.68 7.74 13.76
CA ARG A 331 -31.60 6.30 14.09
C ARG A 331 -31.12 6.06 15.53
N PRO A 332 -31.93 5.41 16.40
CA PRO A 332 -31.43 4.92 17.68
C PRO A 332 -30.52 3.71 17.46
N GLY A 333 -29.46 3.64 18.26
CA GLY A 333 -28.23 2.91 17.98
C GLY A 333 -28.37 1.41 17.68
N LYS A 334 -27.59 0.97 16.70
CA LYS A 334 -27.11 -0.41 16.56
C LYS A 334 -25.66 -0.34 16.11
N SER A 335 -24.73 -0.78 16.97
CA SER A 335 -23.33 -0.94 16.60
C SER A 335 -23.21 -2.03 15.53
N ILE A 336 -22.71 -1.67 14.36
CA ILE A 336 -22.25 -2.63 13.37
C ILE A 336 -20.73 -2.57 13.40
N CYS A 337 -20.11 -3.62 13.95
CA CYS A 337 -18.66 -3.81 13.86
C CYS A 337 -18.30 -4.16 12.42
N ARG A 338 -17.59 -3.28 11.70
CA ARG A 338 -16.84 -3.65 10.47
C ARG A 338 -15.53 -2.86 10.37
N ASN A 339 -14.53 -3.57 9.85
CA ASN A 339 -13.12 -3.21 9.80
C ASN A 339 -12.87 -1.92 9.00
N GLY A 340 -12.02 -1.04 9.53
CA GLY A 340 -11.68 0.25 8.94
C GLY A 340 -10.89 0.16 7.61
N PRO A 341 -10.80 1.27 6.87
CA PRO A 341 -10.15 1.33 5.57
C PRO A 341 -8.64 1.38 5.78
N GLY A 342 -8.03 0.20 5.76
CA GLY A 342 -6.59 0.02 5.92
C GLY A 342 -6.12 -1.22 5.17
N ALA A 343 -6.62 -1.43 3.97
CA ALA A 343 -6.11 -2.39 3.00
C ALA A 343 -6.79 -2.09 1.67
N GLY A 344 -6.00 -1.92 0.60
CA GLY A 344 -6.54 -1.99 -0.75
C GLY A 344 -7.39 -3.26 -0.85
N SER A 345 -8.61 -3.10 -1.33
CA SER A 345 -9.64 -4.14 -1.39
C SER A 345 -9.19 -5.33 -2.24
N ALA A 346 -8.41 -6.24 -1.66
CA ALA A 346 -8.27 -7.59 -2.17
C ALA A 346 -9.59 -8.29 -1.81
N ILE A 347 -10.47 -8.43 -2.80
CA ILE A 347 -11.70 -9.19 -2.69
C ILE A 347 -11.32 -10.63 -2.35
N CYS A 348 -11.42 -10.99 -1.07
CA CYS A 348 -11.36 -12.35 -0.61
C CYS A 348 -12.75 -12.95 -0.86
N LEU A 349 -12.92 -13.58 -2.03
CA LEU A 349 -14.08 -14.42 -2.31
C LEU A 349 -14.04 -15.62 -1.35
N MET A 350 -14.79 -15.52 -0.25
CA MET A 350 -15.25 -16.69 0.49
C MET A 350 -16.23 -17.45 -0.41
N ALA A 351 -15.73 -18.45 -1.13
CA ALA A 351 -16.58 -19.55 -1.57
C ALA A 351 -16.73 -20.49 -0.37
N ALA A 352 -17.91 -20.48 0.23
CA ALA A 352 -18.33 -21.53 1.14
C ALA A 352 -18.32 -22.86 0.36
N GLY A 353 -17.55 -23.82 0.88
CA GLY A 353 -17.62 -25.24 0.55
C GLY A 353 -17.80 -26.01 1.84
#